data_AF-A0A3M4LS86-F1
#
_entry.id   AF-A0A3M4LS86-F1
#
_cell.length_a   1.000
_cell.length_b   1.000
_cell.length_c   1.000
_cell.angle_alpha   90.00
_cell.angle_beta   90.00
_cell.angle_gamma   90.00
#
_symmetry.space_group_name_H-M   'P 1'
#
loop_
_entity.id
_entity.type
_entity.pdbx_description
1 polymer ?
#
loop_
_entity_poly.entity_id
_entity_poly.type
_entity_poly.pdbx_seq_one_letter_code
_entity_poly.pdbx_strand_id
1 'polypeptide(L)'
;MHSPITTTVLNALEKVMVISTTDLQGNITYVNDLFCKLTGYEREELVGQPHSLVRHPSVPKSTYKAMWDTIKKGEIWTGVIPNVGKGGGLYVVDTTVQPVFDEQGNIVEYISIRRVINDLMGDFEALEFSKEQFDEYYDR
;
A
#
# COMPACT_ATOMS: atom_id res chain seq x y z
N MET A 1 20.25 -10.69 15.16
CA MET A 1 18.96 -11.22 15.64
C MET A 1 18.05 -10.05 15.92
N HIS A 2 16.86 -10.02 15.33
CA HIS A 2 15.89 -8.96 15.60
C HIS A 2 15.47 -9.05 17.08
N SER A 3 15.31 -7.91 17.75
CA SER A 3 14.84 -7.88 19.13
C SER A 3 13.45 -8.56 19.21
N PRO A 4 13.12 -9.28 20.30
CA PRO A 4 11.79 -9.89 20.48
C PRO A 4 10.64 -8.90 20.26
N ILE A 5 10.86 -7.60 20.54
CA ILE A 5 9.88 -6.55 20.26
C ILE A 5 9.67 -6.31 18.76
N THR A 6 10.73 -6.35 17.95
CA THR A 6 10.64 -6.13 16.50
C THR A 6 9.82 -7.21 15.83
N THR A 7 10.06 -8.48 16.15
CA THR A 7 9.26 -9.60 15.64
C THR A 7 7.79 -9.49 16.06
N THR A 8 7.54 -9.08 17.31
CA THR A 8 6.17 -8.90 17.82
C THR A 8 5.44 -7.79 17.07
N VAL A 9 6.11 -6.66 16.82
CA VAL A 9 5.55 -5.53 16.06
C VAL A 9 5.22 -5.94 14.63
N LEU A 10 6.14 -6.61 13.93
CA LEU A 10 5.90 -7.08 12.56
C LEU A 10 4.72 -8.05 12.48
N ASN A 11 4.64 -9.01 13.40
CA ASN A 11 3.52 -9.94 13.48
C ASN A 11 2.18 -9.25 13.78
N ALA A 12 2.19 -8.14 14.52
CA ALA A 12 0.99 -7.34 14.76
C ALA A 12 0.57 -6.58 13.49
N LEU A 13 1.52 -5.98 12.78
CA LEU A 13 1.28 -5.26 11.52
C LEU A 13 0.74 -6.19 10.43
N GLU A 14 1.26 -7.41 10.32
CA GLU A 14 0.78 -8.43 9.37
C GLU A 14 -0.72 -8.75 9.53
N LYS A 15 -1.29 -8.51 10.72
CA LYS A 15 -2.70 -8.80 11.02
C LYS A 15 -3.64 -7.61 10.85
N VAL A 16 -3.12 -6.40 10.71
CA VAL A 16 -3.93 -5.17 10.70
C VAL A 16 -3.67 -4.27 9.48
N MET A 17 -2.55 -4.49 8.78
CA MET A 17 -2.19 -3.74 7.58
C MET A 17 -2.18 -4.65 6.35
N VAL A 18 -2.61 -4.10 5.22
CA VAL A 18 -2.48 -4.74 3.92
C VAL A 18 -1.08 -4.46 3.40
N ILE A 19 -0.30 -5.52 3.17
CA ILE A 19 1.12 -5.40 2.82
C ILE A 19 1.36 -6.08 1.47
N SER A 20 2.09 -5.40 0.61
CA SER A 20 2.66 -5.98 -0.61
C SER A 20 4.01 -5.38 -0.92
N THR A 21 4.91 -6.15 -1.52
CA THR A 21 6.14 -5.61 -2.10
C THR A 21 6.18 -5.86 -3.61
N THR A 22 6.99 -5.07 -4.31
CA THR A 22 7.19 -5.20 -5.75
C THR A 22 8.64 -5.03 -6.16
N ASP A 23 9.00 -5.65 -7.28
CA ASP A 23 10.25 -5.31 -7.98
C ASP A 23 10.23 -3.84 -8.49
N LEU A 24 11.34 -3.42 -9.10
CA LEU A 24 11.50 -2.05 -9.63
C LEU A 24 10.59 -1.75 -10.84
N GLN A 25 9.98 -2.76 -11.45
CA GLN A 25 9.01 -2.64 -12.53
C GLN A 25 7.56 -2.58 -12.01
N GLY A 26 7.35 -2.82 -10.71
CA GLY A 26 6.04 -2.83 -10.08
C GLY A 26 5.32 -4.18 -10.15
N ASN A 27 6.03 -5.27 -10.44
CA ASN A 27 5.49 -6.62 -10.33
C ASN A 27 5.56 -7.09 -8.89
N ILE A 28 4.49 -7.68 -8.39
CA ILE A 28 4.36 -8.13 -7.01
C ILE A 28 5.38 -9.23 -6.71
N THR A 29 6.18 -9.03 -5.67
CA THR A 29 7.16 -10.01 -5.16
C THR A 29 6.67 -10.68 -3.88
N TYR A 30 5.87 -9.98 -3.07
CA TYR A 30 5.25 -10.51 -1.86
C TYR A 30 3.87 -9.88 -1.61
N VAL A 31 2.98 -10.66 -0.99
CA VAL A 31 1.70 -10.21 -0.43
C VAL A 31 1.40 -10.97 0.85
N ASN A 32 0.84 -10.26 1.83
CA ASN A 32 0.35 -10.90 3.04
C ASN A 32 -1.08 -11.47 2.90
N ASP A 33 -1.51 -12.22 3.91
CA ASP A 33 -2.82 -12.87 3.92
C ASP A 33 -3.96 -11.84 3.88
N LEU A 34 -3.78 -10.67 4.51
CA LEU A 34 -4.77 -9.59 4.44
C LEU A 34 -4.94 -9.06 3.02
N PHE A 35 -3.87 -8.93 2.24
CA PHE A 35 -3.96 -8.54 0.83
C PHE A 35 -4.77 -9.58 0.04
N CYS A 36 -4.45 -10.86 0.19
CA CYS A 36 -5.16 -11.94 -0.50
C CYS A 36 -6.67 -11.91 -0.15
N LYS A 37 -6.99 -11.83 1.14
CA LYS A 37 -8.36 -11.75 1.64
C LYS A 37 -9.11 -10.51 1.14
N LEU A 38 -8.48 -9.34 1.20
CA LEU A 38 -9.11 -8.08 0.78
C LEU A 38 -9.38 -8.05 -0.72
N THR A 39 -8.45 -8.57 -1.51
CA THR A 39 -8.54 -8.51 -2.97
C THR A 39 -9.29 -9.69 -3.56
N GLY A 40 -9.46 -10.79 -2.83
CA GLY A 40 -10.11 -12.01 -3.30
C GLY A 40 -9.27 -12.82 -4.29
N TYR A 41 -7.98 -12.51 -4.43
CA TYR A 41 -7.02 -13.28 -5.21
C TYR A 41 -6.23 -14.22 -4.30
N GLU A 42 -5.87 -15.38 -4.83
CA GLU A 42 -4.88 -16.24 -4.20
C GLU A 42 -3.47 -15.68 -4.41
N ARG A 43 -2.54 -16.00 -3.51
CA ARG A 43 -1.17 -15.48 -3.56
C ARG A 43 -0.46 -15.83 -4.86
N GLU A 44 -0.68 -17.03 -5.38
CA GLU A 44 -0.11 -17.54 -6.62
C GLU A 44 -0.66 -16.81 -7.85
N GLU A 45 -1.83 -16.19 -7.75
CA GLU A 45 -2.39 -15.32 -8.80
C GLU A 45 -1.82 -13.90 -8.73
N LEU A 46 -1.25 -13.50 -7.59
CA LEU A 46 -0.73 -12.16 -7.34
C LEU A 46 0.77 -12.06 -7.64
N VAL A 47 1.57 -13.01 -7.15
CA VAL A 47 3.03 -12.95 -7.30
C VAL A 47 3.44 -13.03 -8.76
N GLY A 48 4.31 -12.12 -9.18
CA GLY A 48 4.75 -11.93 -10.56
C GLY A 48 3.80 -11.09 -11.43
N GLN A 49 2.60 -10.74 -10.94
CA GLN A 49 1.68 -9.87 -11.66
C GLN A 49 1.95 -8.39 -11.37
N PRO A 50 1.64 -7.48 -12.30
CA PRO A 50 1.77 -6.05 -12.04
C PRO A 50 0.79 -5.63 -10.95
N HIS A 51 1.26 -4.79 -10.00
CA HIS A 51 0.43 -4.26 -8.93
C HIS A 51 -0.85 -3.55 -9.44
N SER A 52 -0.80 -3.05 -10.68
CA SER A 52 -1.95 -2.46 -11.34
C SER A 52 -3.18 -3.36 -11.50
N LEU A 53 -3.03 -4.67 -11.30
CA LEU A 53 -4.13 -5.64 -11.32
C LEU A 53 -5.32 -5.23 -10.45
N VAL A 54 -5.06 -4.59 -9.31
CA VAL A 54 -6.11 -4.23 -8.32
C VAL A 54 -6.54 -2.77 -8.40
N ARG A 55 -6.07 -1.99 -9.38
CA ARG A 55 -6.37 -0.56 -9.47
C ARG A 55 -7.80 -0.32 -9.94
N HIS A 56 -8.47 0.65 -9.32
CA HIS A 56 -9.75 1.10 -9.83
C HIS A 56 -9.55 1.94 -11.11
N PRO A 57 -10.29 1.68 -12.20
CA PRO A 57 -10.09 2.34 -13.49
C PRO A 57 -10.41 3.85 -13.47
N SER A 58 -11.18 4.33 -12.49
CA SER A 58 -11.47 5.77 -12.33
C SER A 58 -10.31 6.59 -11.76
N VAL A 59 -9.28 5.95 -11.19
CA VAL A 59 -8.15 6.68 -10.62
C VAL A 59 -7.34 7.30 -11.77
N PRO A 60 -7.14 8.63 -11.78
CA PRO A 60 -6.40 9.28 -12.84
C PRO A 60 -4.98 8.73 -13.00
N LYS A 61 -4.52 8.60 -14.25
CA LYS A 61 -3.13 8.21 -14.54
C LYS A 61 -2.11 9.16 -13.90
N SER A 62 -2.47 10.43 -13.70
CA SER A 62 -1.62 11.42 -13.02
C SER A 62 -1.33 11.05 -11.57
N THR A 63 -2.27 10.42 -10.85
CA THR A 63 -2.07 9.95 -9.48
C THR A 63 -0.94 8.91 -9.42
N TYR A 64 -0.99 7.90 -10.30
CA TYR A 64 0.06 6.88 -10.37
C TYR A 64 1.37 7.43 -10.93
N LYS A 65 1.32 8.43 -11.81
CA LYS A 65 2.52 9.11 -12.27
C LYS A 65 3.21 9.85 -11.11
N ALA A 66 2.46 10.60 -10.30
CA ALA A 66 3.00 11.27 -9.13
C ALA A 66 3.62 10.27 -8.16
N MET A 67 2.91 9.17 -7.86
CA MET A 67 3.45 8.07 -7.04
C MET A 67 4.79 7.56 -7.58
N TRP A 68 4.86 7.22 -8.88
CA TRP A 68 6.10 6.72 -9.49
C TRP A 68 7.23 7.76 -9.49
N ASP A 69 6.93 9.02 -9.77
CA ASP A 69 7.92 10.10 -9.78
C ASP A 69 8.50 10.33 -8.37
N THR A 70 7.70 10.16 -7.31
CA THR A 70 8.12 10.25 -5.91
C THR A 70 9.01 9.07 -5.52
N ILE A 71 8.51 7.83 -5.63
CA ILE A 71 9.22 6.67 -5.09
C ILE A 71 10.51 6.35 -5.87
N LYS A 72 10.60 6.73 -7.15
CA LYS A 72 11.84 6.59 -7.93
C LYS A 72 12.94 7.57 -7.51
N LYS A 73 12.60 8.66 -6.81
CA LYS A 73 13.58 9.59 -6.23
C LYS A 73 14.08 9.14 -4.86
N GLY A 74 13.59 8.02 -4.34
CA GLY A 74 13.89 7.60 -2.98
C GLY A 74 12.93 8.18 -1.92
N GLU A 75 11.89 8.90 -2.35
CA GLU A 75 10.94 9.57 -1.47
C GLU A 75 9.73 8.67 -1.14
N ILE A 76 9.06 8.95 -0.03
CA ILE A 76 7.83 8.24 0.37
C ILE A 76 6.65 8.90 -0.33
N TRP A 77 5.76 8.07 -0.89
CA TRP A 77 4.48 8.53 -1.42
C TRP A 77 3.34 8.07 -0.51
N THR A 78 2.38 8.95 -0.26
CA THR A 78 1.14 8.65 0.45
C THR A 78 -0.08 9.00 -0.39
N GLY A 79 -1.20 8.31 -0.16
CA GLY A 79 -2.46 8.66 -0.77
C GLY A 79 -3.61 7.70 -0.48
N VAL A 80 -4.82 8.26 -0.48
CA VAL A 80 -6.07 7.49 -0.36
C VAL A 80 -6.57 7.13 -1.75
N ILE A 81 -6.62 5.83 -2.07
CA ILE A 81 -6.96 5.35 -3.41
C ILE A 81 -8.03 4.25 -3.39
N PRO A 82 -9.07 4.34 -4.25
CA PRO A 82 -9.97 3.22 -4.49
C PRO A 82 -9.28 2.14 -5.34
N ASN A 83 -9.61 0.90 -5.06
CA ASN A 83 -9.11 -0.30 -5.71
C ASN A 83 -10.26 -1.30 -5.94
N VAL A 84 -10.03 -2.27 -6.83
CA VAL A 84 -11.00 -3.29 -7.21
C VAL A 84 -10.36 -4.65 -7.10
N GLY A 85 -10.96 -5.52 -6.29
CA GLY A 85 -10.55 -6.92 -6.16
C GLY A 85 -11.15 -7.82 -7.24
N LYS A 86 -10.78 -9.11 -7.18
CA LYS A 86 -11.34 -10.17 -8.01
C LYS A 86 -12.87 -10.19 -7.88
N GLY A 87 -13.57 -10.21 -9.02
CA GLY A 87 -15.03 -10.17 -9.03
C GLY A 87 -15.66 -8.79 -8.85
N GLY A 88 -14.87 -7.70 -8.80
CA GLY A 88 -15.38 -6.33 -8.83
C GLY A 88 -15.59 -5.66 -7.47
N GLY A 89 -15.12 -6.27 -6.38
CA GLY A 89 -15.26 -5.70 -5.03
C GLY A 89 -14.47 -4.39 -4.87
N LEU A 90 -15.17 -3.28 -4.61
CA LEU A 90 -14.56 -1.97 -4.38
C LEU A 90 -14.04 -1.84 -2.95
N TYR A 91 -12.82 -1.31 -2.80
CA TYR A 91 -12.30 -0.92 -1.49
C TYR A 91 -11.39 0.29 -1.56
N VAL A 92 -11.43 1.12 -0.52
CA VAL A 92 -10.61 2.31 -0.36
C VAL A 92 -9.55 2.06 0.70
N VAL A 93 -8.32 2.46 0.38
CA VAL A 93 -7.16 2.26 1.25
C VAL A 93 -6.36 3.54 1.38
N ASP A 94 -5.95 3.83 2.60
CA ASP A 94 -4.90 4.79 2.89
C ASP A 94 -3.57 4.07 2.67
N THR A 95 -2.78 4.57 1.72
CA THR A 95 -1.63 3.85 1.19
C THR A 95 -0.36 4.66 1.40
N THR A 96 0.64 4.02 1.98
CA THR A 96 2.04 4.46 1.94
C THR A 96 2.81 3.54 0.99
N VAL A 97 3.62 4.12 0.12
CA VAL A 97 4.60 3.40 -0.72
C VAL A 97 5.98 3.99 -0.44
N GLN A 98 6.93 3.13 -0.09
CA GLN A 98 8.31 3.54 0.18
C GLN A 98 9.30 2.66 -0.60
N PRO A 99 10.42 3.24 -1.04
CA PRO A 99 11.56 2.48 -1.56
C PRO A 99 12.29 1.76 -0.43
N VAL A 100 12.77 0.55 -0.74
CA VAL A 100 13.68 -0.22 0.10
C VAL A 100 15.07 -0.11 -0.51
N PHE A 101 16.06 0.23 0.33
CA PHE A 101 17.44 0.45 -0.10
C PHE A 101 18.36 -0.69 0.32
N ASP A 102 19.35 -1.01 -0.52
CA ASP A 102 20.50 -1.83 -0.14
C ASP A 102 21.53 -1.04 0.68
N GLU A 103 22.60 -1.72 1.11
CA GLU A 103 23.70 -1.10 1.87
C GLU A 103 24.49 -0.05 1.06
N GLN A 104 24.35 -0.05 -0.27
CA GLN A 104 24.99 0.91 -1.17
C GLN A 104 24.09 2.12 -1.47
N GLY A 105 22.86 2.14 -0.95
CA GLY A 105 21.89 3.21 -1.16
C GLY A 105 21.12 3.10 -2.47
N ASN A 106 21.13 1.96 -3.15
CA ASN A 106 20.30 1.74 -4.35
C ASN A 106 18.93 1.22 -3.94
N ILE A 107 17.89 1.66 -4.66
CA ILE A 107 16.54 1.12 -4.50
C ILE A 107 16.53 -0.30 -5.08
N VAL A 108 16.13 -1.29 -4.27
CA VAL A 108 16.05 -2.70 -4.66
C VAL A 108 14.62 -3.25 -4.71
N GLU A 109 13.70 -2.61 -4.00
CA GLU A 109 12.30 -3.03 -3.92
C GLU A 109 11.42 -1.82 -3.57
N TYR A 110 10.11 -1.93 -3.82
CA TYR A 110 9.11 -1.04 -3.23
C TYR A 110 8.22 -1.82 -2.28
N ILE A 111 7.93 -1.26 -1.11
CA ILE A 111 6.95 -1.80 -0.17
C ILE A 111 5.76 -0.85 -0.09
N SER A 112 4.57 -1.44 -0.14
CA SER A 112 3.30 -0.75 0.05
C SER A 112 2.62 -1.29 1.31
N ILE A 113 2.28 -0.36 2.21
CA ILE A 113 1.58 -0.64 3.46
C ILE A 113 0.29 0.16 3.45
N ARG A 114 -0.83 -0.48 3.78
CA ARG A 114 -2.15 0.15 3.64
C ARG A 114 -3.07 -0.13 4.79
N ARG A 115 -3.83 0.90 5.17
CA ARG A 115 -4.98 0.76 6.05
C ARG A 115 -6.25 0.76 5.21
N VAL A 116 -7.09 -0.24 5.41
CA VAL A 116 -8.43 -0.24 4.80
C VAL A 116 -9.25 0.87 5.46
N ILE A 117 -9.86 1.72 4.66
CA ILE A 117 -10.73 2.83 5.11
C ILE A 117 -12.22 2.41 5.11
N ASN A 118 -12.56 1.26 4.50
CA ASN A 118 -13.93 0.81 4.20
C ASN A 118 -14.95 0.71 5.38
N ASP A 119 -14.61 1.08 6.61
CA ASP A 119 -15.57 1.28 7.71
C ASP A 119 -16.14 2.73 7.77
N LEU A 120 -15.68 3.66 6.91
CA LEU A 120 -16.12 5.07 6.93
C LEU A 120 -17.21 5.45 5.91
N MET A 121 -17.84 4.49 5.22
CA MET A 121 -19.03 4.80 4.40
C MET A 121 -20.24 5.31 5.21
N GLY A 122 -20.15 5.35 6.55
CA GLY A 122 -21.16 5.95 7.42
C GLY A 122 -20.99 7.44 7.71
N ASP A 123 -19.78 8.01 7.57
CA ASP A 123 -19.52 9.41 7.97
C ASP A 123 -18.32 10.03 7.23
N PHE A 124 -18.62 10.85 6.22
CA PHE A 124 -17.66 11.49 5.33
C PHE A 124 -16.83 12.59 6.04
N GLU A 125 -17.36 13.23 7.08
CA GLU A 125 -16.65 14.30 7.83
C GLU A 125 -15.50 13.73 8.68
N ALA A 126 -15.70 12.55 9.26
CA ALA A 126 -14.64 11.87 10.02
C ALA A 126 -13.46 11.43 9.14
N LEU A 127 -13.71 11.17 7.85
CA LEU A 127 -12.66 10.82 6.89
C LEU A 127 -11.80 12.03 6.52
N GLU A 128 -12.40 13.17 6.22
CA GLU A 128 -11.65 14.41 5.93
C GLU A 128 -10.84 14.87 7.15
N PHE A 129 -11.42 14.82 8.37
CA PHE A 129 -10.70 15.16 9.60
C PHE A 129 -9.49 14.23 9.86
N SER A 130 -9.64 12.92 9.64
CA SER A 130 -8.53 11.98 9.79
C SER A 130 -7.43 12.21 8.76
N LYS A 131 -7.77 12.72 7.57
CA LYS A 131 -6.81 13.04 6.51
C LYS A 131 -6.02 14.30 6.85
N GLU A 132 -6.68 15.37 7.30
CA GLU A 132 -6.02 16.60 7.73
C GLU A 132 -5.01 16.33 8.87
N GLN A 133 -5.39 15.51 9.86
CA GLN A 133 -4.49 15.15 10.97
C GLN A 133 -3.31 14.27 10.53
N PHE A 134 -3.49 13.45 9.49
CA PHE A 134 -2.42 12.60 8.96
C PHE A 134 -1.45 13.40 8.11
N ASP A 135 -1.95 14.29 7.25
CA ASP A 135 -1.13 15.21 6.45
C ASP A 135 -0.28 16.12 7.36
N GLU A 136 -0.86 16.64 8.44
CA GLU A 136 -0.14 17.41 9.47
C GLU A 136 0.97 16.63 10.21
N TYR A 137 0.84 15.30 10.32
CA TYR A 137 1.85 14.46 10.96
C TYR A 137 3.09 14.25 10.08
N TYR A 138 2.91 14.18 8.76
CA TYR A 138 4.01 13.95 7.81
C TYR A 138 4.63 15.24 7.25
N ASP A 139 3.93 16.38 7.37
CA ASP A 139 4.46 17.70 7.03
C ASP A 139 5.32 18.33 8.16
N ARG A 140 5.64 17.57 9.22
CA ARG A 140 6.56 17.94 10.31
C ARG A 140 7.87 17.18 10.24
#